data_AF-A0A3M1ZEQ7-F1
#
_entry.id   AF-A0A3M1ZEQ7-F1
#
_cell.length_a   1.000
_cell.length_b   1.000
_cell.length_c   1.000
_cell.angle_alpha   90.00
_cell.angle_beta   90.00
_cell.angle_gamma   90.00
#
_symmetry.space_group_name_H-M   'P 1'
#
loop_
_entity.id
_entity.type
_entity.pdbx_description
1 polymer ?
#
loop_
_entity_poly.entity_id
_entity_poly.type
_entity_poly.pdbx_seq_one_letter_code
_entity_poly.pdbx_strand_id
1 'polypeptide(L)'
;MNSEYQQLDTLLKQREIKKAEVLIARLLRSDALPKEDEQRLLIYRARTRLLSARPTDALDDLLLLKEQHPELFDNPAVLELLADSYFARFELASVGFAERQDAAIAAQIYRDILAQFPEYANTGWVQYQLGRILLSLDEFEEAEKLIREAMMSPSDIASLTAYCYERLAFIAYYEQRDAKRAETLLRKAIDTYPTSEPVLWLAQVYLFLSKVRHNTDKEAALEAVRQAL
;
A
#
# COMPACT_ATOMS: atom_id res chain seq x y z
N MET A 1 14.61 24.91 6.62
CA MET A 1 14.84 23.46 6.50
C MET A 1 13.98 22.64 7.46
N ASN A 2 14.12 22.68 8.79
CA ASN A 2 13.31 21.78 9.66
C ASN A 2 11.79 22.02 9.59
N SER A 3 11.36 23.27 9.39
CA SER A 3 9.94 23.64 9.17
C SER A 3 9.38 23.12 7.82
N GLU A 4 10.22 23.04 6.78
CA GLU A 4 9.79 22.63 5.44
C GLU A 4 9.53 21.12 5.35
N TYR A 5 10.32 20.30 6.05
CA TYR A 5 10.07 18.87 6.15
C TYR A 5 8.80 18.55 6.94
N GLN A 6 8.56 19.26 8.05
CA GLN A 6 7.29 19.15 8.79
C GLN A 6 6.09 19.54 7.92
N GLN A 7 6.25 20.55 7.07
CA GLN A 7 5.24 20.93 6.09
C GLN A 7 5.04 19.83 5.04
N LEU A 8 6.10 19.21 4.52
CA LEU A 8 5.99 18.08 3.59
C LEU A 8 5.25 16.90 4.23
N ASP A 9 5.61 16.51 5.46
CA ASP A 9 4.93 15.44 6.18
C ASP A 9 3.44 15.75 6.36
N THR A 10 3.10 16.99 6.67
CA THR A 10 1.71 17.44 6.81
C THR A 10 0.95 17.36 5.48
N LEU A 11 1.54 17.86 4.40
CA LEU A 11 0.93 17.82 3.07
C LEU A 11 0.69 16.39 2.60
N LEU A 12 1.66 15.49 2.81
CA LEU A 12 1.51 14.07 2.43
C LEU A 12 0.45 13.37 3.28
N LYS A 13 0.41 13.61 4.61
CA LYS A 13 -0.65 13.08 5.49
C LYS A 13 -2.05 13.56 5.07
N GLN A 14 -2.17 14.80 4.61
CA GLN A 14 -3.43 15.38 4.13
C GLN A 14 -3.76 15.02 2.67
N ARG A 15 -2.94 14.18 2.01
CA ARG A 15 -3.06 13.83 0.58
C ARG A 15 -3.04 15.06 -0.34
N GLU A 16 -2.38 16.14 0.07
CA GLU A 16 -2.14 17.36 -0.71
C GLU A 16 -0.96 17.18 -1.68
N ILE A 17 -1.02 16.12 -2.50
CA ILE A 17 0.13 15.60 -3.28
C ILE A 17 0.72 16.65 -4.24
N LYS A 18 -0.14 17.42 -4.92
CA LYS A 18 0.30 18.49 -5.83
C LYS A 18 1.08 19.59 -5.11
N LYS A 19 0.66 19.97 -3.90
CA LYS A 19 1.36 20.99 -3.11
C LYS A 19 2.71 20.47 -2.62
N ALA A 20 2.78 19.20 -2.21
CA ALA A 20 4.03 18.56 -1.84
C ALA A 20 5.01 18.53 -3.03
N GLU A 21 4.55 18.17 -4.23
CA GLU A 21 5.37 18.14 -5.44
C GLU A 21 5.96 19.53 -5.79
N VAL A 22 5.14 20.59 -5.72
CA VAL A 22 5.59 21.97 -5.95
C VAL A 22 6.63 22.38 -4.91
N LEU A 23 6.41 22.05 -3.63
CA LEU A 23 7.34 22.36 -2.55
C LEU A 23 8.69 21.64 -2.75
N ILE A 24 8.67 20.34 -3.04
CA ILE A 24 9.88 19.54 -3.31
C ILE A 24 10.65 20.11 -4.50
N ALA A 25 9.98 20.41 -5.62
CA ALA A 25 10.62 20.97 -6.80
C ALA A 25 11.22 22.37 -6.56
N ARG A 26 10.65 23.15 -5.64
CA ARG A 26 11.22 24.44 -5.22
C ARG A 26 12.48 24.23 -4.39
N LEU A 27 12.45 23.30 -3.43
CA LEU A 27 13.58 23.03 -2.54
C LEU A 27 14.77 22.43 -3.29
N LEU A 28 14.53 21.50 -4.21
CA LEU A 28 15.58 20.90 -5.04
C LEU A 28 16.27 21.89 -5.99
N ARG A 29 15.64 23.03 -6.31
CA ARG A 29 16.24 24.10 -7.14
C ARG A 29 17.04 25.11 -6.32
N SER A 30 17.16 24.93 -5.01
CA SER A 30 17.91 25.85 -4.16
C SER A 30 19.41 25.61 -4.31
N ASP A 31 20.15 26.63 -4.74
CA ASP A 31 21.61 26.57 -4.92
C ASP A 31 22.40 26.31 -3.62
N ALA A 32 21.76 26.43 -2.45
CA ALA A 32 22.37 26.26 -1.14
C ALA A 32 21.97 24.95 -0.43
N LEU A 33 21.41 23.97 -1.17
CA LEU A 33 20.93 22.73 -0.60
C LEU A 33 22.09 21.79 -0.21
N PRO A 34 22.21 21.39 1.07
CA PRO A 34 23.17 20.36 1.47
C PRO A 34 22.86 19.01 0.81
N LYS A 35 23.89 18.19 0.55
CA LYS A 35 23.71 16.87 -0.09
C LYS A 35 22.78 15.92 0.68
N GLU A 36 22.87 15.92 2.01
CA GLU A 36 21.98 15.10 2.86
C GLU A 36 20.51 15.54 2.73
N ASP A 37 20.28 16.85 2.61
CA ASP A 37 18.94 17.40 2.38
C ASP A 37 18.44 17.09 0.96
N GLU A 38 19.34 17.07 -0.04
CA GLU A 38 19.03 16.62 -1.39
C GLU A 38 18.57 15.16 -1.42
N GLN A 39 19.33 14.25 -0.80
CA GLN A 39 18.97 12.83 -0.69
C GLN A 39 17.60 12.65 -0.02
N ARG A 40 17.37 13.35 1.10
CA ARG A 40 16.10 13.32 1.81
C ARG A 40 14.94 13.83 0.95
N LEU A 41 15.14 14.90 0.19
CA LEU A 41 14.13 15.44 -0.73
C LEU A 41 13.84 14.50 -1.90
N LEU A 42 14.84 13.76 -2.39
CA LEU A 42 14.63 12.74 -3.42
C LEU A 42 13.78 11.57 -2.89
N ILE A 43 13.95 11.16 -1.62
CA ILE A 43 13.06 10.17 -0.98
C ILE A 43 11.62 10.72 -0.88
N TYR A 44 11.44 11.98 -0.47
CA TYR A 44 10.13 12.63 -0.48
C TYR A 44 9.52 12.70 -1.89
N ARG A 45 10.35 12.95 -2.92
CA ARG A 45 9.92 12.99 -4.32
C ARG A 45 9.43 11.63 -4.79
N ALA A 46 10.18 10.57 -4.51
CA ALA A 46 9.78 9.19 -4.83
C ALA A 46 8.44 8.83 -4.17
N ARG A 47 8.27 9.15 -2.87
CA ARG A 47 7.00 8.94 -2.15
C ARG A 47 5.85 9.73 -2.77
N THR A 48 6.08 10.98 -3.15
CA THR A 48 5.07 11.83 -3.80
C THR A 48 4.68 11.29 -5.19
N ARG A 49 5.65 10.78 -5.96
CA ARG A 49 5.42 10.16 -7.27
C ARG A 49 4.60 8.88 -7.14
N LEU A 50 4.95 8.02 -6.19
CA LEU A 50 4.17 6.82 -5.88
C LEU A 50 2.72 7.15 -5.52
N LEU A 51 2.50 8.11 -4.61
CA LEU A 51 1.16 8.57 -4.23
C LEU A 51 0.39 9.23 -5.38
N SER A 52 1.08 9.66 -6.44
CA SER A 52 0.50 10.18 -7.68
C SER A 52 0.28 9.10 -8.75
N ALA A 53 0.37 7.81 -8.41
CA ALA A 53 0.30 6.69 -9.34
C ALA A 53 1.39 6.73 -10.45
N ARG A 54 2.59 7.23 -10.13
CA ARG A 54 3.78 7.21 -11.00
C ARG A 54 4.88 6.31 -10.40
N PRO A 55 4.67 4.98 -10.32
CA PRO A 55 5.61 4.08 -9.66
C PRO A 55 6.95 3.96 -10.41
N THR A 56 6.95 4.08 -11.75
CA THR A 56 8.19 4.06 -12.55
C THR A 56 9.09 5.24 -12.18
N ASP A 57 8.56 6.46 -12.18
CA ASP A 57 9.32 7.65 -11.79
C ASP A 57 9.80 7.58 -10.33
N ALA A 58 9.04 6.92 -9.45
CA ALA A 58 9.46 6.70 -8.06
C ALA A 58 10.64 5.72 -7.98
N LEU A 59 10.58 4.61 -8.74
CA LEU A 59 11.66 3.64 -8.83
C LEU A 59 12.93 4.24 -9.43
N ASP A 60 12.83 5.06 -10.47
CA ASP A 60 14.00 5.71 -11.08
C ASP A 60 14.77 6.56 -10.06
N ASP A 61 14.05 7.31 -9.22
CA ASP A 61 14.66 8.08 -8.12
C ASP A 61 15.35 7.18 -7.09
N LEU A 62 14.66 6.11 -6.66
CA LEU A 62 15.14 5.22 -5.60
C LEU A 62 16.33 4.37 -6.07
N LEU A 63 16.32 3.91 -7.32
CA LEU A 63 17.41 3.12 -7.88
C LEU A 63 18.67 3.96 -8.08
N LEU A 64 18.52 5.21 -8.51
CA LEU A 64 19.63 6.15 -8.58
C LEU A 64 20.20 6.42 -7.18
N LEU A 65 19.33 6.64 -6.18
CA LEU A 65 19.77 6.78 -4.78
C LEU A 65 20.46 5.53 -4.27
N LYS A 66 19.99 4.33 -4.62
CA LYS A 66 20.58 3.07 -4.18
C LYS A 66 21.98 2.85 -4.76
N GLU A 67 22.20 3.26 -6.01
CA GLU A 67 23.50 3.20 -6.66
C GLU A 67 24.51 4.17 -6.04
N GLN A 68 24.07 5.39 -5.73
CA GLN A 68 24.95 6.46 -5.25
C GLN A 68 25.15 6.43 -3.72
N HIS A 69 24.13 5.99 -2.99
CA HIS A 69 24.00 6.08 -1.54
C HIS A 69 23.35 4.81 -0.96
N PRO A 70 24.00 3.65 -1.10
CA PRO A 70 23.45 2.38 -0.64
C PRO A 70 23.12 2.36 0.86
N GLU A 71 23.82 3.15 1.68
CA GLU A 71 23.59 3.30 3.12
C GLU A 71 22.18 3.80 3.47
N LEU A 72 21.51 4.52 2.56
CA LEU A 72 20.13 4.98 2.78
C LEU A 72 19.14 3.80 2.83
N PHE A 73 19.52 2.64 2.28
CA PHE A 73 18.72 1.43 2.23
C PHE A 73 18.94 0.51 3.44
N ASP A 74 19.73 0.93 4.43
CA ASP A 74 19.73 0.34 5.77
C ASP A 74 18.53 0.82 6.61
N ASN A 75 17.73 1.75 6.07
CA ASN A 75 16.51 2.24 6.69
C ASN A 75 15.27 1.47 6.18
N PRO A 76 14.51 0.78 7.05
CA PRO A 76 13.35 0.00 6.63
C PRO A 76 12.26 0.82 5.95
N ALA A 77 12.13 2.12 6.25
CA ALA A 77 11.15 2.98 5.59
C ALA A 77 11.51 3.32 4.13
N VAL A 78 12.81 3.30 3.79
CA VAL A 78 13.27 3.47 2.41
C VAL A 78 13.13 2.16 1.63
N LEU A 79 13.43 1.02 2.28
CA LEU A 79 13.18 -0.30 1.73
C LEU A 79 11.67 -0.54 1.48
N GLU A 80 10.82 -0.16 2.43
CA GLU A 80 9.36 -0.24 2.29
C GLU A 80 8.90 0.57 1.07
N LEU A 81 9.37 1.82 0.94
CA LEU A 81 9.02 2.68 -0.20
C LEU A 81 9.50 2.07 -1.54
N LEU A 82 10.68 1.44 -1.57
CA LEU A 82 11.19 0.74 -2.75
C LEU A 82 10.29 -0.46 -3.10
N ALA A 83 9.94 -1.29 -2.11
CA ALA A 83 9.07 -2.44 -2.31
C ALA A 83 7.66 -2.03 -2.76
N ASP A 84 7.07 -1.02 -2.11
CA ASP A 84 5.77 -0.46 -2.49
C ASP A 84 5.79 0.08 -3.92
N SER A 85 6.91 0.69 -4.36
CA SER A 85 7.04 1.20 -5.73
C SER A 85 7.13 0.08 -6.77
N TYR A 86 7.88 -1.00 -6.49
CA TYR A 86 7.89 -2.20 -7.33
C TYR A 86 6.51 -2.83 -7.40
N PHE A 87 5.85 -3.03 -6.25
CA PHE A 87 4.55 -3.66 -6.23
C PHE A 87 3.49 -2.80 -6.94
N ALA A 88 3.49 -1.49 -6.74
CA ALA A 88 2.59 -0.58 -7.47
C ALA A 88 2.84 -0.60 -8.97
N ARG A 89 4.09 -0.75 -9.44
CA ARG A 89 4.37 -0.90 -10.88
C ARG A 89 3.76 -2.19 -11.43
N PHE A 90 3.84 -3.29 -10.69
CA PHE A 90 3.15 -4.53 -11.03
C PHE A 90 1.62 -4.37 -11.07
N GLU A 91 1.02 -3.73 -10.06
CA GLU A 91 -0.44 -3.58 -9.97
C GLU A 91 -1.02 -2.61 -11.02
N LEU A 92 -0.27 -1.59 -11.41
CA LEU A 92 -0.69 -0.58 -12.39
C LEU A 92 -0.27 -0.92 -13.82
N ALA A 93 0.47 -2.01 -14.04
CA ALA A 93 0.89 -2.42 -15.36
C ALA A 93 -0.34 -2.68 -16.26
N SER A 94 -0.33 -2.09 -17.46
CA SER A 94 -1.30 -2.41 -18.50
C SER A 94 -1.25 -3.90 -18.84
N VAL A 95 -2.41 -4.53 -19.00
CA VAL A 95 -2.56 -5.95 -19.38
C VAL A 95 -1.60 -6.33 -20.52
N GLY A 96 -0.74 -7.31 -20.27
CA GLY A 96 0.30 -7.78 -21.20
C GLY A 96 1.75 -7.45 -20.78
N PHE A 97 1.95 -6.54 -19.81
CA PHE A 97 3.28 -6.12 -19.34
C PHE A 97 3.48 -6.23 -17.83
N ALA A 98 2.58 -6.92 -17.10
CA ALA A 98 2.76 -7.14 -15.66
C ALA A 98 3.99 -8.03 -15.42
N GLU A 99 5.12 -7.41 -15.11
CA GLU A 99 6.36 -8.11 -14.80
C GLU A 99 6.20 -8.82 -13.46
N ARG A 100 5.95 -10.13 -13.47
CA ARG A 100 6.00 -10.98 -12.26
C ARG A 100 7.31 -10.79 -11.49
N GLN A 101 8.37 -10.34 -12.17
CA GLN A 101 9.64 -9.96 -11.58
C GLN A 101 9.50 -8.83 -10.54
N ASP A 102 8.68 -7.81 -10.78
CA ASP A 102 8.49 -6.71 -9.83
C ASP A 102 7.81 -7.18 -8.54
N ALA A 103 6.79 -8.02 -8.66
CA ALA A 103 6.15 -8.63 -7.50
C ALA A 103 7.14 -9.50 -6.71
N ALA A 104 8.01 -10.25 -7.40
CA ALA A 104 9.04 -11.06 -6.75
C ALA A 104 10.10 -10.20 -6.04
N ILE A 105 10.55 -9.10 -6.65
CA ILE A 105 11.49 -8.16 -6.04
C ILE A 105 10.86 -7.52 -4.80
N ALA A 106 9.62 -7.01 -4.91
CA ALA A 106 8.90 -6.43 -3.78
C ALA A 106 8.75 -7.44 -2.63
N ALA A 107 8.34 -8.68 -2.93
CA ALA A 107 8.21 -9.73 -1.94
C ALA A 107 9.52 -10.03 -1.23
N GLN A 108 10.64 -10.07 -1.96
CA GLN A 108 11.95 -10.28 -1.35
C GLN A 108 12.31 -9.13 -0.41
N ILE A 109 12.13 -7.88 -0.83
CA ILE A 109 12.42 -6.72 0.02
C ILE A 109 11.54 -6.72 1.27
N TYR A 110 10.25 -7.03 1.17
CA TYR A 110 9.39 -7.12 2.36
C TYR A 110 9.85 -8.25 3.31
N ARG A 111 10.26 -9.42 2.79
CA ARG A 111 10.83 -10.48 3.61
C ARG A 111 12.12 -10.03 4.30
N ASP A 112 12.98 -9.31 3.60
CA ASP A 112 14.22 -8.76 4.16
C ASP A 112 13.90 -7.75 5.28
N ILE A 113 12.89 -6.90 5.11
CA ILE A 113 12.43 -5.98 6.17
C ILE A 113 12.00 -6.75 7.41
N LEU A 114 11.14 -7.77 7.24
CA LEU A 114 10.63 -8.56 8.36
C LEU A 114 11.73 -9.35 9.08
N ALA A 115 12.77 -9.79 8.35
CA ALA A 115 13.89 -10.53 8.91
C ALA A 115 14.90 -9.63 9.64
N GLN A 116 15.19 -8.45 9.10
CA GLN A 116 16.27 -7.58 9.59
C GLN A 116 15.78 -6.51 10.56
N PHE A 117 14.50 -6.12 10.49
CA PHE A 117 13.92 -5.04 11.30
C PHE A 117 12.63 -5.50 12.01
N PRO A 118 12.70 -6.49 12.92
CA PRO A 118 11.51 -7.04 13.58
C PRO A 118 10.74 -6.04 14.45
N GLU A 119 11.39 -4.94 14.86
CA GLU A 119 10.77 -3.86 15.65
C GLU A 119 10.32 -2.67 14.79
N TYR A 120 10.28 -2.82 13.46
CA TYR A 120 9.88 -1.72 12.59
C TYR A 120 8.43 -1.30 12.85
N ALA A 121 8.21 0.00 13.05
CA ALA A 121 6.92 0.56 13.46
C ALA A 121 5.77 0.31 12.47
N ASN A 122 6.09 -0.01 11.21
CA ASN A 122 5.10 -0.29 10.16
C ASN A 122 5.06 -1.77 9.73
N THR A 123 5.51 -2.68 10.59
CA THR A 123 5.56 -4.13 10.32
C THR A 123 4.22 -4.69 9.83
N GLY A 124 3.09 -4.22 10.36
CA GLY A 124 1.76 -4.65 9.92
C GLY A 124 1.47 -4.31 8.46
N TRP A 125 1.91 -3.15 7.98
CA TRP A 125 1.77 -2.79 6.57
C TRP A 125 2.63 -3.69 5.68
N VAL A 126 3.89 -3.94 6.08
CA VAL A 126 4.81 -4.83 5.38
C VAL A 126 4.26 -6.25 5.26
N GLN A 127 3.73 -6.82 6.35
CA GLN A 127 3.09 -8.14 6.35
C GLN A 127 1.87 -8.17 5.44
N TYR A 128 1.03 -7.14 5.49
CA TYR A 128 -0.15 -7.05 4.62
C TYR A 128 0.22 -6.97 3.14
N GLN A 129 1.20 -6.14 2.78
CA GLN A 129 1.65 -5.99 1.40
C GLN A 129 2.29 -7.29 0.87
N LEU A 130 3.12 -7.95 1.67
CA LEU A 130 3.64 -9.28 1.33
C LEU A 130 2.51 -10.29 1.14
N GLY A 131 1.52 -10.32 2.05
CA GLY A 131 0.34 -11.17 1.94
C GLY A 131 -0.44 -10.93 0.64
N ARG A 132 -0.60 -9.68 0.20
CA ARG A 132 -1.22 -9.35 -1.10
C ARG A 132 -0.44 -9.89 -2.29
N ILE A 133 0.88 -9.82 -2.25
CA ILE A 133 1.72 -10.41 -3.29
C ILE A 133 1.57 -11.93 -3.30
N LEU A 134 1.56 -12.57 -2.13
CA LEU A 134 1.35 -14.02 -2.05
C LEU A 134 -0.02 -14.45 -2.61
N LEU A 135 -1.08 -13.64 -2.42
CA LEU A 135 -2.37 -13.89 -3.07
C LEU A 135 -2.30 -13.81 -4.60
N SER A 136 -1.48 -12.93 -5.19
CA SER A 136 -1.32 -12.87 -6.65
C SER A 136 -0.46 -14.01 -7.20
N LEU A 137 0.23 -14.73 -6.32
CA LEU A 137 1.02 -15.93 -6.61
C LEU A 137 0.29 -17.23 -6.23
N ASP A 138 -0.99 -17.16 -5.85
CA ASP A 138 -1.82 -18.28 -5.41
C ASP A 138 -1.29 -19.00 -4.14
N GLU A 139 -0.47 -18.34 -3.33
CA GLU A 139 0.05 -18.85 -2.05
C GLU A 139 -0.91 -18.50 -0.89
N PHE A 140 -2.16 -19.00 -0.95
CA PHE A 140 -3.27 -18.57 -0.08
C PHE A 140 -3.05 -18.80 1.42
N GLU A 141 -2.42 -19.92 1.81
CA GLU A 141 -2.23 -20.27 3.23
C GLU A 141 -1.28 -19.31 3.94
N GLU A 142 -0.10 -19.08 3.34
CA GLU A 142 0.88 -18.13 3.89
C GLU A 142 0.37 -16.70 3.80
N ALA A 143 -0.36 -16.34 2.73
CA ALA A 143 -1.04 -15.06 2.64
C ALA A 143 -2.04 -14.84 3.77
N GLU A 144 -2.92 -15.82 4.06
CA GLU A 144 -3.89 -15.73 5.15
C GLU A 144 -3.17 -15.52 6.49
N LYS A 145 -2.09 -16.26 6.74
CA LYS A 145 -1.28 -16.11 7.95
C LYS A 145 -0.70 -14.69 8.07
N LEU A 146 -0.02 -14.19 7.04
CA LEU A 146 0.56 -12.85 7.05
C LEU A 146 -0.50 -11.75 7.23
N ILE A 147 -1.66 -11.87 6.59
CA ILE A 147 -2.75 -10.89 6.73
C ILE A 147 -3.32 -10.91 8.15
N ARG A 148 -3.35 -12.07 8.81
CA ARG A 148 -3.77 -12.16 10.22
C ARG A 148 -2.75 -11.54 11.16
N GLU A 149 -1.47 -11.80 10.92
CA GLU A 149 -0.38 -11.19 11.68
C GLU A 149 -0.37 -9.66 11.51
N ALA A 150 -0.59 -9.17 10.29
CA ALA A 150 -0.65 -7.75 9.98
C ALA A 150 -1.65 -6.97 10.85
N MET A 151 -2.83 -7.55 11.13
CA MET A 151 -3.84 -6.92 12.00
C MET A 151 -3.40 -6.77 13.47
N MET A 152 -2.44 -7.58 13.90
CA MET A 152 -1.95 -7.59 15.29
C MET A 152 -0.64 -6.82 15.45
N SER A 153 -0.01 -6.44 14.34
CA SER A 153 1.28 -5.77 14.30
C SER A 153 1.14 -4.24 14.26
N PRO A 154 2.17 -3.49 14.71
CA PRO A 154 2.20 -2.03 14.58
C PRO A 154 2.09 -1.58 13.12
N SER A 155 1.31 -0.52 12.88
CA SER A 155 1.18 0.12 11.56
C SER A 155 0.77 1.57 11.67
N ASP A 156 1.29 2.40 10.77
CA ASP A 156 0.87 3.79 10.60
C ASP A 156 -0.37 3.95 9.70
N ILE A 157 -0.86 2.83 9.12
CA ILE A 157 -1.97 2.82 8.18
C ILE A 157 -3.29 2.62 8.92
N ALA A 158 -4.04 3.72 9.11
CA ALA A 158 -5.30 3.72 9.83
C ALA A 158 -6.34 2.72 9.28
N SER A 159 -6.32 2.46 7.97
CA SER A 159 -7.22 1.56 7.27
C SER A 159 -6.74 0.10 7.22
N LEU A 160 -5.59 -0.25 7.82
CA LEU A 160 -5.00 -1.58 7.71
C LEU A 160 -5.97 -2.70 8.13
N THR A 161 -6.67 -2.54 9.24
CA THR A 161 -7.62 -3.54 9.75
C THR A 161 -8.74 -3.81 8.74
N ALA A 162 -9.29 -2.76 8.13
CA ALA A 162 -10.33 -2.88 7.11
C ALA A 162 -9.80 -3.60 5.86
N TYR A 163 -8.58 -3.26 5.44
CA TYR A 163 -7.90 -3.90 4.32
C TYR A 163 -7.65 -5.39 4.55
N CYS A 164 -7.22 -5.76 5.76
CA CYS A 164 -7.02 -7.16 6.13
C CYS A 164 -8.34 -7.95 6.09
N TYR A 165 -9.43 -7.39 6.61
CA TYR A 165 -10.74 -8.05 6.54
C TYR A 165 -11.21 -8.28 5.11
N GLU A 166 -11.02 -7.30 4.21
CA GLU A 166 -11.38 -7.45 2.80
C GLU A 166 -10.55 -8.55 2.11
N ARG A 167 -9.23 -8.61 2.35
CA ARG A 167 -8.39 -9.68 1.80
C ARG A 167 -8.71 -11.05 2.39
N LEU A 168 -9.02 -11.15 3.68
CA LEU A 168 -9.50 -12.40 4.26
C LEU A 168 -10.85 -12.83 3.67
N ALA A 169 -11.72 -11.88 3.31
CA ALA A 169 -12.95 -12.19 2.62
C ALA A 169 -12.69 -12.71 1.20
N PHE A 170 -11.70 -12.16 0.51
CA PHE A 170 -11.24 -12.66 -0.79
C PHE A 170 -10.85 -14.13 -0.71
N ILE A 171 -10.00 -14.49 0.26
CA ILE A 171 -9.58 -15.89 0.49
C ILE A 171 -10.78 -16.78 0.81
N ALA A 172 -11.65 -16.32 1.73
CA ALA A 172 -12.85 -17.08 2.10
C ALA A 172 -13.77 -17.36 0.89
N TYR A 173 -13.95 -16.39 0.00
CA TYR A 173 -14.84 -16.52 -1.14
C TYR A 173 -14.25 -17.34 -2.30
N TYR A 174 -13.02 -17.03 -2.71
CA TYR A 174 -12.42 -17.63 -3.91
C TYR A 174 -11.77 -18.97 -3.64
N GLU A 175 -11.03 -19.10 -2.54
CA GLU A 175 -10.30 -20.31 -2.22
C GLU A 175 -11.19 -21.28 -1.43
N GLN A 176 -11.77 -20.81 -0.32
CA GLN A 176 -12.50 -21.68 0.61
C GLN A 176 -13.96 -21.90 0.21
N ARG A 177 -14.47 -21.17 -0.80
CA ARG A 177 -15.87 -21.20 -1.26
C ARG A 177 -16.89 -20.93 -0.15
N ASP A 178 -16.50 -20.20 0.90
CA ASP A 178 -17.33 -19.84 2.04
C ASP A 178 -17.86 -18.41 1.90
N ALA A 179 -18.97 -18.28 1.16
CA ALA A 179 -19.62 -16.99 0.92
C ALA A 179 -20.12 -16.33 2.21
N LYS A 180 -20.56 -17.12 3.21
CA LYS A 180 -21.09 -16.59 4.48
C LYS A 180 -19.98 -15.96 5.32
N ARG A 181 -18.82 -16.64 5.40
CA ARG A 181 -17.63 -16.08 6.06
C ARG A 181 -17.12 -14.86 5.31
N ALA A 182 -17.07 -14.90 3.98
CA ALA A 182 -16.67 -13.74 3.17
C ALA A 182 -17.56 -12.52 3.42
N GLU A 183 -18.89 -12.67 3.41
CA GLU A 183 -19.82 -11.59 3.72
C GLU A 183 -19.58 -11.01 5.12
N THR A 184 -19.40 -11.88 6.12
CA THR A 184 -19.14 -11.45 7.50
C THR A 184 -17.87 -10.61 7.58
N LEU A 185 -16.82 -11.02 6.88
CA LEU A 185 -15.54 -10.30 6.82
C LEU A 185 -15.66 -8.98 6.07
N LEU A 186 -16.39 -8.92 4.95
CA LEU A 186 -16.63 -7.67 4.22
C LEU A 186 -17.41 -6.65 5.05
N ARG A 187 -18.38 -7.10 5.84
CA ARG A 187 -19.08 -6.20 6.78
C ARG A 187 -18.12 -5.63 7.82
N LYS A 188 -17.23 -6.46 8.39
CA LYS A 188 -16.18 -5.96 9.28
C LYS A 188 -15.23 -4.98 8.60
N ALA A 189 -14.89 -5.21 7.33
CA ALA A 189 -14.07 -4.30 6.55
C ALA A 189 -14.72 -2.92 6.43
N ILE A 190 -16.02 -2.88 6.12
CA ILE A 190 -16.82 -1.65 6.05
C ILE A 190 -16.90 -0.97 7.42
N ASP A 191 -17.27 -1.73 8.46
CA ASP A 191 -17.49 -1.21 9.82
C ASP A 191 -16.21 -0.65 10.47
N THR A 192 -15.03 -1.13 10.05
CA THR A 192 -13.73 -0.70 10.58
C THR A 192 -13.00 0.31 9.71
N TYR A 193 -13.55 0.68 8.55
CA TYR A 193 -12.90 1.64 7.66
C TYR A 193 -13.00 3.07 8.23
N PRO A 194 -11.88 3.79 8.38
CA PRO A 194 -11.91 5.14 8.95
C PRO A 194 -12.70 6.13 8.09
N THR A 195 -13.54 6.93 8.72
CA THR A 195 -14.34 7.97 8.04
C THR A 195 -13.49 9.10 7.44
N SER A 196 -12.23 9.23 7.87
CA SER A 196 -11.25 10.17 7.32
C SER A 196 -10.63 9.72 6.00
N GLU A 197 -10.78 8.44 5.62
CA GLU A 197 -10.17 7.89 4.41
C GLU A 197 -11.09 8.05 3.18
N PRO A 198 -10.53 8.05 1.94
CA PRO A 198 -11.32 8.19 0.73
C PRO A 198 -12.39 7.11 0.57
N VAL A 199 -13.61 7.51 0.21
CA VAL A 199 -14.76 6.60 0.02
C VAL A 199 -14.62 5.67 -1.19
N LEU A 200 -13.71 5.97 -2.13
CA LEU A 200 -13.53 5.18 -3.36
C LEU A 200 -13.18 3.71 -3.06
N TRP A 201 -12.41 3.45 -2.00
CA TRP A 201 -12.11 2.08 -1.60
C TRP A 201 -13.37 1.35 -1.10
N LEU A 202 -14.23 2.01 -0.31
CA LEU A 202 -15.50 1.42 0.14
C LEU A 202 -16.40 1.03 -1.02
N ALA A 203 -16.45 1.81 -2.10
CA ALA A 203 -17.21 1.45 -3.29
C ALA A 203 -16.75 0.09 -3.84
N GLN A 204 -15.45 -0.19 -3.88
CA GLN A 204 -14.91 -1.49 -4.32
C GLN A 204 -15.33 -2.63 -3.37
N VAL A 205 -15.32 -2.38 -2.06
CA VAL A 205 -15.75 -3.36 -1.05
C VAL A 205 -17.25 -3.67 -1.19
N TYR A 206 -18.07 -2.66 -1.42
CA TYR A 206 -19.52 -2.84 -1.63
C TYR A 206 -19.82 -3.60 -2.93
N LEU A 207 -19.07 -3.36 -4.00
CA LEU A 207 -19.17 -4.16 -5.23
C LEU A 207 -18.77 -5.62 -4.97
N PHE A 208 -17.72 -5.86 -4.18
CA PHE A 208 -17.36 -7.23 -3.80
C PHE A 208 -18.44 -7.88 -2.92
N LEU A 209 -19.00 -7.15 -1.96
CA LEU A 209 -20.11 -7.63 -1.13
C LEU A 209 -21.34 -7.98 -1.97
N SER A 210 -21.67 -7.15 -2.96
CA SER A 210 -22.73 -7.45 -3.93
C SER A 210 -22.47 -8.76 -4.67
N LYS A 211 -21.24 -8.99 -5.14
CA LYS A 211 -20.84 -10.24 -5.80
C LYS A 211 -20.99 -11.45 -4.88
N VAL A 212 -20.57 -11.33 -3.61
CA VAL A 212 -20.72 -12.41 -2.62
C VAL A 212 -22.19 -12.76 -2.41
N ARG A 213 -23.05 -11.74 -2.31
CA ARG A 213 -24.49 -11.90 -2.07
C ARG A 213 -25.31 -12.30 -3.30
N HIS A 214 -24.81 -12.05 -4.51
CA HIS A 214 -25.57 -12.28 -5.74
C HIS A 214 -26.17 -13.69 -5.85
N ASN A 215 -25.45 -14.68 -5.32
CA ASN A 215 -25.87 -16.09 -5.37
C ASN A 215 -26.80 -16.51 -4.22
N THR A 216 -26.96 -15.67 -3.18
CA THR A 216 -27.70 -16.01 -1.96
C THR A 216 -28.91 -15.09 -1.72
N ASP A 217 -28.79 -13.80 -2.02
CA ASP A 217 -29.82 -12.78 -1.82
C ASP A 217 -29.64 -11.63 -2.84
N LYS A 218 -30.53 -11.59 -3.84
CA LYS A 218 -30.47 -10.60 -4.93
C LYS A 218 -30.83 -9.19 -4.48
N GLU A 219 -31.72 -9.04 -3.49
CA GLU A 219 -32.10 -7.73 -2.95
C GLU A 219 -30.95 -7.15 -2.14
N ALA A 220 -30.33 -7.97 -1.28
CA ALA A 220 -29.15 -7.55 -0.51
C ALA A 220 -27.94 -7.27 -1.41
N ALA A 221 -27.83 -7.94 -2.56
CA ALA A 221 -26.82 -7.64 -3.58
C ALA A 221 -27.08 -6.29 -4.26
N LEU A 222 -28.34 -5.97 -4.58
CA LEU A 222 -28.72 -4.68 -5.18
C LEU A 222 -28.48 -3.53 -4.21
N GLU A 223 -28.80 -3.72 -2.93
CA GLU A 223 -28.54 -2.71 -1.91
C GLU A 223 -27.04 -2.40 -1.77
N ALA A 224 -26.18 -3.43 -1.81
CA ALA A 224 -24.74 -3.22 -1.80
C ALA A 224 -24.26 -2.40 -3.02
N VAL A 225 -24.84 -2.61 -4.22
CA VAL A 225 -24.51 -1.76 -5.40
C VAL A 225 -24.93 -0.31 -5.16
N ARG A 226 -26.08 -0.06 -4.55
CA ARG A 226 -26.54 1.31 -4.26
C ARG A 226 -25.61 2.04 -3.30
N GLN A 227 -25.04 1.33 -2.32
CA GLN A 227 -24.06 1.90 -1.38
C GLN A 227 -22.69 2.17 -2.03
N ALA A 228 -22.41 1.61 -3.22
CA ALA A 228 -21.17 1.84 -3.96
C ALA A 228 -21.21 3.09 -4.88
N LEU A 229 -22.39 3.69 -5.09
CA LEU A 229 -22.62 4.88 -5.92
C LEU A 229 -22.62 6.15 -5.08
#